data_AF-A0A6L7MRT0-F1
#
_entry.id   AF-A0A6L7MRT0-F1
#
_cell.length_a   1.000
_cell.length_b   1.000
_cell.length_c   1.000
_cell.angle_alpha   90.00
_cell.angle_beta   90.00
_cell.angle_gamma   90.00
#
_symmetry.space_group_name_H-M   'P 1'
#
loop_
_entity.id
_entity.type
_entity.pdbx_description
1 polymer ?
#
loop_
_entity_poly.entity_id
_entity_poly.type
_entity_poly.pdbx_seq_one_letter_code
_entity_poly.pdbx_strand_id
1 'polypeptide(L)'
;MDLAAVFVVPTALFLLFVAPTWLFLHYRSKRRAEAALSDDERAELERLTVAAGQMSERIETLESILDERTPDWRNRIAAGP
;
A
#
# COMPACT_ATOMS: atom_id res chain seq x y z
N MET A 1 -37.69 -14.54 40.54
CA MET A 1 -36.98 -13.93 39.40
C MET A 1 -36.09 -15.02 38.84
N ASP A 2 -36.25 -15.37 37.56
CA ASP A 2 -35.38 -16.38 36.94
C ASP A 2 -33.93 -15.92 37.00
N LEU A 3 -33.06 -16.72 37.62
CA LEU A 3 -31.62 -16.43 37.73
C LEU A 3 -31.00 -16.19 36.35
N ALA A 4 -31.50 -16.88 35.32
CA ALA A 4 -31.09 -16.67 33.94
C ALA A 4 -31.37 -15.22 33.45
N ALA A 5 -32.51 -14.64 33.80
CA ALA A 5 -32.86 -13.29 33.38
C ALA A 5 -31.90 -12.23 33.95
N VAL A 6 -31.37 -12.46 35.17
CA VAL A 6 -30.41 -11.56 35.83
C VAL A 6 -29.09 -11.45 35.06
N PHE A 7 -28.66 -12.53 34.40
CA PHE A 7 -27.43 -12.53 33.59
C PHE A 7 -27.67 -12.19 32.12
N VAL A 8 -28.80 -12.63 31.56
CA VAL A 8 -29.10 -12.45 30.13
C VAL A 8 -29.37 -10.99 29.80
N VAL A 9 -30.11 -10.25 30.63
CA VAL A 9 -30.49 -8.86 30.34
C VAL A 9 -29.28 -7.92 30.24
N PRO A 10 -28.34 -7.89 31.21
CA PRO A 10 -27.13 -7.07 31.08
C PRO A 10 -26.25 -7.49 29.90
N THR A 11 -26.13 -8.79 29.64
CA THR A 11 -25.33 -9.32 28.53
C THR A 11 -25.91 -8.92 27.17
N ALA A 12 -27.23 -9.01 27.02
CA ALA A 12 -27.92 -8.61 25.80
C ALA A 12 -27.76 -7.11 25.52
N LEU A 13 -27.87 -6.25 26.55
CA LEU A 13 -27.62 -4.82 26.41
C LEU A 13 -26.15 -4.55 26.03
N PHE A 14 -25.20 -5.22 26.68
CA PHE A 14 -23.79 -5.11 26.33
C PHE A 14 -23.56 -5.46 24.85
N LEU A 15 -24.10 -6.59 24.38
CA LEU A 15 -23.97 -6.99 22.98
C LEU A 15 -24.65 -6.00 22.03
N LEU A 16 -25.81 -5.45 22.38
CA LEU A 16 -26.55 -4.49 21.56
C LEU A 16 -25.79 -3.17 21.36
N PHE A 17 -24.99 -2.72 22.33
CA PHE A 17 -24.22 -1.48 22.21
C PHE A 17 -22.75 -1.69 21.80
N VAL A 18 -22.09 -2.65 22.44
CA VAL A 18 -20.65 -2.85 22.28
C VAL A 18 -20.32 -3.56 20.98
N ALA A 19 -21.11 -4.57 20.57
CA ALA A 19 -20.84 -5.27 19.32
C ALA A 19 -20.98 -4.37 18.08
N PRO A 20 -22.02 -3.52 17.94
CA PRO A 20 -22.09 -2.55 16.84
C PRO A 20 -20.99 -1.49 16.90
N THR A 21 -20.65 -1.00 18.09
CA THR A 21 -19.56 -0.03 18.26
C THR A 21 -18.22 -0.62 17.81
N TRP A 22 -17.94 -1.87 18.20
CA TRP A 22 -16.75 -2.59 17.79
C TRP A 22 -16.74 -2.87 16.28
N LEU A 23 -17.87 -3.28 15.70
CA LEU A 23 -18.00 -3.50 14.25
C LEU A 23 -17.71 -2.21 13.48
N PHE A 24 -18.25 -1.08 13.93
CA PHE A 24 -17.97 0.24 13.34
C PHE A 24 -16.48 0.59 13.43
N LEU A 25 -15.84 0.40 14.59
CA LEU A 25 -14.40 0.65 14.78
C LEU A 25 -13.53 -0.27 13.91
N HIS A 26 -13.85 -1.57 13.87
CA HIS A 26 -13.12 -2.57 13.09
C HIS A 26 -13.19 -2.26 11.60
N TYR A 27 -14.39 -1.99 11.08
CA TYR A 27 -14.56 -1.62 9.68
C TYR A 27 -14.02 -0.24 9.37
N ARG A 28 -14.10 0.74 10.27
CA ARG A 28 -13.51 2.07 10.05
C ARG A 28 -11.98 2.00 9.96
N SER A 29 -11.34 1.21 10.81
CA SER A 29 -9.88 1.00 10.75
C SER A 29 -9.47 0.29 9.47
N LYS A 30 -10.19 -0.78 9.10
CA LYS A 30 -9.91 -1.52 7.86
C LYS A 30 -10.16 -0.64 6.63
N ARG A 31 -11.25 0.13 6.60
CA ARG A 31 -11.55 1.12 5.55
C ARG A 31 -10.60 2.30 5.52
N ARG A 32 -9.85 2.60 6.58
CA ARG A 32 -8.80 3.63 6.58
C ARG A 32 -7.47 3.07 6.07
N ALA A 33 -7.19 1.80 6.32
CA ALA A 33 -6.07 1.09 5.71
C ALA A 33 -6.34 0.75 4.23
N GLU A 34 -7.59 0.48 3.88
CA GLU A 34 -8.09 0.33 2.50
C GLU A 34 -8.58 1.65 1.90
N ALA A 35 -8.56 2.75 2.66
CA ALA A 35 -8.96 4.06 2.13
C ALA A 35 -8.00 4.35 1.00
N ALA A 36 -8.56 4.43 -0.20
CA ALA A 36 -7.81 4.83 -1.37
C ALA A 36 -7.03 6.11 -1.02
N LEU A 37 -5.75 6.13 -1.42
CA LEU A 37 -4.79 7.20 -1.21
C LEU A 37 -5.48 8.57 -1.17
N SER A 38 -5.10 9.40 -0.20
CA SER A 38 -5.50 10.81 -0.18
C SER A 38 -5.10 11.49 -1.49
N ASP A 39 -5.77 12.59 -1.83
CA ASP A 39 -5.50 13.30 -3.09
C ASP A 39 -4.02 13.73 -3.21
N ASP A 40 -3.39 14.10 -2.10
CA ASP A 40 -1.95 14.43 -2.04
C ASP A 40 -1.07 13.20 -2.29
N GLU A 41 -1.40 12.05 -1.68
CA GLU A 41 -0.67 10.80 -1.91
C GLU A 41 -0.82 10.31 -3.35
N ARG A 42 -1.97 10.53 -3.99
CA ARG A 42 -2.19 10.23 -5.41
C ARG A 42 -1.32 11.10 -6.30
N ALA A 43 -1.28 12.40 -6.03
CA ALA A 43 -0.46 13.34 -6.79
C ALA A 43 1.04 13.01 -6.67
N GLU A 44 1.50 12.62 -5.47
CA GLU A 44 2.89 12.19 -5.29
C GLU A 44 3.19 10.88 -6.01
N LEU A 45 2.29 9.90 -5.99
CA LEU A 45 2.46 8.66 -6.78
C LEU A 45 2.50 8.93 -8.28
N GLU A 46 1.65 9.83 -8.79
CA GLU A 46 1.66 10.21 -10.20
C GLU A 46 3.00 10.86 -10.57
N ARG A 47 3.49 11.79 -9.74
CA ARG A 47 4.81 12.40 -9.91
C ARG A 47 5.94 11.38 -9.90
N LEU A 48 5.93 10.42 -8.97
CA LEU A 48 6.92 9.35 -8.90
C LEU A 48 6.87 8.44 -10.13
N THR A 49 5.66 8.15 -10.63
CA THR A 49 5.47 7.34 -11.84
C THR A 49 6.06 8.04 -13.06
N VAL A 50 5.81 9.34 -13.22
CA VAL A 50 6.40 10.15 -14.29
C VAL A 50 7.92 10.18 -14.18
N ALA A 51 8.46 10.39 -12.98
CA ALA A 51 9.90 10.41 -12.75
C ALA A 51 10.56 9.05 -13.08
N ALA A 52 9.93 7.93 -12.71
CA ALA A 52 10.39 6.60 -13.04
C ALA A 52 10.42 6.37 -14.57
N GLY A 53 9.39 6.83 -15.29
CA GLY A 53 9.36 6.78 -16.76
C GLY A 53 10.52 7.54 -17.40
N GLN A 54 10.77 8.77 -16.96
CA GLN A 54 11.89 9.59 -17.44
C GLN A 54 13.25 8.94 -17.14
N MET A 55 13.39 8.32 -15.97
CA MET A 55 14.62 7.61 -15.62
C MET A 55 14.85 6.40 -16.51
N SER A 56 13.81 5.65 -16.86
CA SER A 56 13.89 4.51 -17.77
C SER A 56 14.34 4.92 -19.18
N GLU A 57 13.76 5.98 -19.74
CA GLU A 57 14.14 6.51 -21.07
C GLU A 57 15.60 6.98 -21.09
N ARG A 58 16.04 7.62 -20.00
CA ARG A 58 17.44 8.04 -19.86
C ARG A 58 18.39 6.85 -19.77
N ILE A 59 18.02 5.78 -19.05
CA ILE A 59 18.83 4.56 -18.98
C ILE A 59 18.97 3.95 -20.37
N GLU A 60 17.87 3.81 -21.12
CA GLU A 60 17.90 3.28 -22.49
C GLU A 60 18.81 4.11 -23.40
N THR A 61 18.73 5.44 -23.31
CA THR A 61 19.62 6.34 -24.04
C THR A 61 21.10 6.12 -23.66
N LEU A 62 21.39 6.00 -22.36
CA LEU A 62 22.75 5.75 -21.89
C LEU A 62 23.26 4.38 -22.33
N GLU A 63 22.42 3.35 -22.31
CA GLU A 63 22.75 2.02 -22.80
C GLU A 63 23.05 2.05 -24.31
N SER A 64 22.28 2.78 -25.11
CA SER A 64 22.53 2.96 -26.55
C SER A 64 23.87 3.65 -26.81
N ILE A 65 24.17 4.74 -26.10
CA ILE A 65 25.47 5.43 -26.22
C ILE A 65 26.62 4.50 -25.80
N LEU A 66 26.42 3.69 -24.78
CA LEU A 66 27.43 2.79 -24.25
C LEU A 66 27.68 1.60 -25.19
N ASP A 67 26.63 1.07 -25.82
CA ASP A 67 26.71 0.05 -26.86
C ASP A 67 27.50 0.56 -28.08
N GLU A 68 27.33 1.83 -28.47
CA GLU A 68 28.09 2.45 -29.56
C GLU A 68 29.56 2.70 -29.21
N ARG A 69 29.82 3.26 -28.03
CA ARG A 69 31.16 3.74 -27.66
C ARG A 69 32.05 2.66 -27.07
N THR A 70 31.47 1.67 -26.39
CA THR A 70 32.22 0.68 -25.63
C THR A 70 31.67 -0.72 -25.92
N PRO A 71 31.96 -1.30 -27.10
CA PRO A 71 31.51 -2.64 -27.45
C PRO A 71 31.87 -3.63 -26.36
N ASP A 72 30.97 -4.57 -26.08
CA ASP A 72 31.17 -5.65 -25.10
C ASP A 72 31.23 -5.21 -23.62
N TRP A 73 30.77 -3.99 -23.30
CA TRP A 73 30.74 -3.50 -21.91
C TRP A 73 29.93 -4.41 -20.97
N ARG A 74 28.78 -4.94 -21.43
CA ARG A 74 27.94 -5.87 -20.66
C ARG A 74 28.69 -7.12 -20.21
N ASN A 75 29.56 -7.67 -21.06
CA ASN A 75 30.37 -8.84 -20.73
C ASN A 75 31.49 -8.50 -19.74
N ARG A 76 32.07 -7.29 -19.80
CA ARG A 76 33.08 -6.84 -18.82
C ARG A 76 32.52 -6.67 -17.40
N ILE A 77 31.28 -6.18 -17.25
CA ILE A 77 30.63 -6.09 -15.94
C ILE A 77 30.15 -7.46 -15.45
N ALA A 78 29.65 -8.31 -16.35
CA ALA A 78 29.21 -9.66 -15.99
C ALA A 78 30.38 -10.59 -15.61
N ALA A 79 31.57 -10.36 -16.17
CA ALA A 79 32.78 -11.11 -15.83
C ALA A 79 33.35 -10.77 -14.44
N GLY A 80 32.93 -9.64 -13.83
CA GLY A 80 33.47 -9.14 -12.57
C GLY A 80 34.95 -8.71 -12.65
N PRO A 81 35.45 -7.88 -11.72
CA PRO A 81 36.89 -7.73 -11.53
C PRO A 81 37.55 -9.01 -10.99
#